data_AF-A0A7T1I9A5-F1
#
_entry.id   AF-A0A7T1I9A5-F1
#
_cell.length_a   1.000
_cell.length_b   1.000
_cell.length_c   1.000
_cell.angle_alpha   90.00
_cell.angle_beta   90.00
_cell.angle_gamma   90.00
#
_symmetry.space_group_name_H-M   'P 1'
#
loop_
_entity.id
_entity.type
_entity.pdbx_description
1 polymer ?
#
loop_
_entity_poly.entity_id
_entity_poly.type
_entity_poly.pdbx_seq_one_letter_code
_entity_poly.pdbx_strand_id
1 'polypeptide(L)' 'MSWSELERLVEEAEAETSLQRALKHCRTQQELVLAARRLGYRITRVDLQRARQLDCRAQPLEQRLG' A
#
# COMPACT_ATOMS: atom_id res chain seq x y z
N MET A 1 -13.30 8.75 -1.03
CA MET A 1 -12.61 8.22 0.18
C MET A 1 -11.23 8.84 0.24
N SER A 2 -10.68 9.03 1.45
CA SER A 2 -9.45 9.81 1.68
C SER A 2 -8.19 8.96 1.49
N TRP A 3 -7.19 9.53 0.83
CA TRP A 3 -5.84 8.98 0.71
C TRP A 3 -5.19 8.69 2.07
N SER A 4 -5.60 9.42 3.11
CA SER A 4 -5.10 9.30 4.49
C SER A 4 -5.23 7.91 5.11
N GLU A 5 -6.24 7.12 4.72
CA GLU A 5 -6.39 5.74 5.22
C GLU A 5 -5.31 4.80 4.66
N LEU A 6 -4.84 5.09 3.43
CA LEU A 6 -3.76 4.33 2.83
C LEU A 6 -2.41 4.71 3.46
N GLU A 7 -2.18 6.00 3.72
CA GLU A 7 -0.97 6.47 4.41
C GLU A 7 -0.88 5.84 5.80
N ARG A 8 -1.97 5.87 6.56
CA ARG A 8 -2.03 5.25 7.88
C ARG A 8 -1.77 3.74 7.85
N LEU A 9 -2.31 3.03 6.85
CA LEU A 9 -2.01 1.60 6.67
C LEU A 9 -0.51 1.35 6.43
N VAL A 10 0.14 2.20 5.64
CA VAL A 10 1.57 2.08 5.34
C VAL A 10 2.41 2.37 6.59
N GLU A 11 2.12 3.46 7.30
CA GLU A 11 2.80 3.81 8.55
C GLU A 11 2.69 2.68 9.58
N GLU A 12 1.50 2.14 9.79
CA GLU A 12 1.29 1.01 10.72
C GLU A 12 1.95 -0.28 10.19
N ALA A 13 1.98 -0.52 8.88
CA ALA A 13 2.67 -1.67 8.30
C ALA A 13 4.20 -1.61 8.43
N GLU A 14 4.77 -0.41 8.41
CA GLU A 14 6.20 -0.18 8.61
C GLU A 14 6.59 -0.28 10.09
N ALA A 15 5.70 0.15 10.99
CA ALA A 15 5.90 0.04 12.44
C ALA A 15 5.67 -1.37 12.99
N GLU A 16 4.73 -2.14 12.44
CA GLU A 16 4.30 -3.44 12.97
C GLU A 16 4.64 -4.62 12.04
N THR A 17 5.60 -5.44 12.45
CA THR A 17 6.02 -6.65 11.71
C THR A 17 4.88 -7.67 11.50
N SER A 18 3.90 -7.72 12.40
CA SER A 18 2.68 -8.55 12.27
C SER A 18 1.83 -8.11 11.09
N LEU A 19 1.57 -6.80 10.97
CA LEU A 19 0.81 -6.21 9.88
C LEU A 19 1.58 -6.37 8.57
N GLN A 20 2.89 -6.12 8.59
CA GLN A 20 3.77 -6.33 7.44
C GLN A 20 3.70 -7.78 6.92
N ARG A 21 3.79 -8.76 7.82
CA ARG A 21 3.69 -10.19 7.44
C ARG A 21 2.33 -10.52 6.87
N ALA A 22 1.25 -10.04 7.47
CA ALA A 22 -0.12 -10.25 6.98
C ALA A 22 -0.29 -9.70 5.54
N LEU A 23 0.26 -8.52 5.26
CA LEU A 23 0.20 -7.90 3.94
C LEU A 23 1.17 -8.52 2.93
N LYS A 24 2.34 -9.01 3.37
CA LYS A 24 3.37 -9.63 2.51
C LYS A 24 2.88 -10.91 1.81
N HIS A 25 1.87 -11.58 2.37
CA HIS A 25 1.25 -12.75 1.75
C HIS A 25 0.20 -12.38 0.68
N CYS A 26 -0.21 -11.12 0.58
CA CYS A 26 -1.14 -10.65 -0.46
C CYS A 26 -0.39 -10.54 -1.79
N ARG A 27 -0.81 -11.31 -2.79
CA ARG A 27 -0.20 -11.32 -4.12
C ARG A 27 -0.99 -10.52 -5.15
N THR A 28 -2.21 -10.15 -4.80
CA THR A 28 -3.10 -9.35 -5.65
C THR A 28 -3.57 -8.08 -4.92
N GLN A 29 -3.89 -7.04 -5.70
CA GLN A 29 -4.49 -5.81 -5.15
C GLN A 29 -5.81 -6.09 -4.42
N GLN A 30 -6.59 -7.07 -4.88
CA GLN A 30 -7.85 -7.45 -4.21
C GLN A 30 -7.61 -8.08 -2.84
N GLU A 31 -6.65 -9.00 -2.73
CA GLU A 31 -6.28 -9.59 -1.43
C GLU A 31 -5.81 -8.51 -0.45
N LEU A 32 -5.01 -7.55 -0.92
CA LEU A 32 -4.50 -6.46 -0.09
C LEU A 32 -5.64 -5.55 0.41
N VAL A 33 -6.58 -5.18 -0.47
CA VAL A 33 -7.80 -4.43 -0.07
C VAL A 33 -8.63 -5.21 0.94
N LEU A 34 -8.81 -6.52 0.74
CA LEU A 34 -9.59 -7.36 1.66
C LEU A 34 -8.90 -7.49 3.03
N ALA A 35 -7.58 -7.67 3.05
CA ALA A 35 -6.79 -7.74 4.28
C ALA A 35 -6.85 -6.41 5.04
N ALA A 36 -6.62 -5.28 4.36
CA ALA A 36 -6.70 -3.95 4.97
C ALA A 36 -8.10 -3.67 5.55
N ARG A 37 -9.17 -4.05 4.83
CA ARG A 37 -10.54 -3.91 5.35
C ARG A 37 -10.81 -4.76 6.57
N ARG A 38 -10.25 -5.97 6.65
CA ARG A 38 -10.35 -6.85 7.84
C ARG A 38 -9.62 -6.26 9.05
N LEU A 39 -8.56 -5.50 8.80
CA LEU A 39 -7.78 -4.81 9.83
C LEU A 39 -8.40 -3.47 10.25
N GLY A 40 -9.48 -3.02 9.57
CA GLY A 40 -10.23 -1.81 9.93
C GLY A 40 -10.00 -0.60 9.03
N TYR A 41 -9.08 -0.68 8.06
CA TYR A 41 -8.79 0.42 7.14
C TYR A 41 -9.78 0.45 5.98
N ARG A 42 -10.18 1.66 5.58
CA ARG A 42 -11.14 1.87 4.49
C ARG A 42 -10.46 2.26 3.18
N ILE A 43 -9.57 1.39 2.71
CA ILE A 43 -8.93 1.57 1.40
C ILE A 43 -9.71 0.91 0.26
N THR A 44 -9.52 1.43 -0.95
CA THR A 44 -10.08 0.89 -2.18
C THR A 44 -9.00 0.47 -3.16
N ARG A 45 -9.40 -0.29 -4.19
CA ARG A 45 -8.50 -0.67 -5.29
C ARG A 45 -7.96 0.56 -6.03
N VAL A 46 -8.76 1.64 -6.11
CA VAL A 46 -8.36 2.89 -6.79
C VAL A 46 -7.23 3.57 -6.03
N ASP A 47 -7.26 3.55 -4.70
CA ASP A 47 -6.20 4.13 -3.85
C ASP A 47 -4.88 3.38 -4.07
N LEU A 48 -4.90 2.05 -4.07
CA LEU A 48 -3.72 1.23 -4.36
C LEU A 48 -3.20 1.43 -5.80
N GLN A 49 -4.10 1.57 -6.77
CA GLN A 49 -3.69 1.84 -8.15
C GLN A 49 -3.04 3.21 -8.28
N ARG A 50 -3.58 4.23 -7.60
CA ARG A 50 -3.00 5.57 -7.56
C ARG A 50 -1.63 5.56 -6.87
N ALA A 51 -1.44 4.82 -5.78
CA ALA A 51 -0.13 4.63 -5.14
C ALA A 51 0.88 4.02 -6.09
N ARG A 52 0.51 2.92 -6.73
CA ARG A 52 1.39 2.28 -7.71
C ARG A 52 1.74 3.20 -8.88
N GLN A 53 0.80 4.03 -9.34
CA GLN A 53 1.06 5.02 -10.38
C GLN A 53 1.99 6.13 -9.90
N LEU A 54 1.88 6.59 -8.65
CA LEU A 54 2.78 7.58 -8.05
C LEU A 54 4.20 7.01 -7.92
N ASP A 55 4.34 5.77 -7.43
CA ASP A 55 5.63 5.10 -7.31
C ASP A 55 6.29 4.89 -8.68
N CYS A 56 5.55 4.34 -9.66
CA CYS A 56 6.07 4.16 -11.01
C CYS A 56 6.44 5.50 -11.68
N ARG A 57 5.73 6.59 -11.35
CA ARG A 57 6.01 7.93 -11.89
C ARG A 57 7.16 8.62 -11.16
N ALA A 58 7.43 8.28 -9.91
CA ALA A 58 8.62 8.70 -9.16
C ALA A 58 9.88 7.92 -9.60
N GLN A 59 9.73 6.67 -10.05
CA GLN A 59 10.83 5.76 -10.39
C GLN A 59 11.65 6.00 -11.69
N PRO A 60 11.41 6.96 -12.61
CA PRO A 60 12.30 7.12 -13.76
C PRO A 60 13.64 7.81 -13.47
N LEU A 61 13.85 8.44 -12.30
CA LEU A 61 15.02 9.31 -12.07
C LEU A 61 16.12 8.71 -11.17
N GLU A 62 15.80 7.82 -10.23
CA GLU A 62 16.81 7.30 -9.28
C GLU A 62 17.67 6.17 -9.84
N GLN A 63 17.28 5.52 -10.94
CA GLN A 63 18.07 4.45 -11.57
C GLN A 63 19.14 4.92 -12.57
N ARG A 64 19.25 6.24 -12.87
CA ARG A 64 20.25 6.78 -13.82
C ARG A 64 21.47 7.44 -13.18
N LEU A 65 21.59 7.44 -11.85
CA LEU A 65 22.70 8.03 -11.11
C LEU A 65 23.46 7.04 -10.22
N GLY A 66 23.30 5.73 -10.43
CA GLY A 66 24.06 4.67 -9.75
C GLY A 66 25.03 3.97 -10.68
#